data_AF-A0A1V5QPE4-F1
#
_entry.id   AF-A0A1V5QPE4-F1
#
_cell.length_a   1.000
_cell.length_b   1.000
_cell.length_c   1.000
_cell.angle_alpha   90.00
_cell.angle_beta   90.00
_cell.angle_gamma   90.00
#
_symmetry.space_group_name_H-M   'P 1'
#
loop_
_entity.id
_entity.type
_entity.pdbx_description
1 polymer ?
#
loop_
_entity_poly.entity_id
_entity_poly.type
_entity_poly.pdbx_seq_one_letter_code
_entity_poly.pdbx_strand_id
1 'polypeptide(L)'
;MANKIIAIIIGLLILTTMPLVLAEENSEIVVDSNITPLDERETKLILLPLGAEIRMTQLEKSITRNVLIGETILETLKTNHTNYDLTESEKTLNTLEMVLEEVKNTNLEGDKNELVQIFVELKKEARTLCAQFKTQTNPLINQNDRDEIMTKIKTIDSEYLMNITNKVREKVREHNALRTRQHLERMGDLDETLIKEIQEGKANLTQTREKLMKKFGGLTDTNKKQIATQTRNETIQNITKNKKIMDQIKPKLEQKIMNKIQTRMCDMNTWVQQKETQIQNRMNRIRDAINNPKIINKNKNMQTQNIGGNNQ
;
A
#
# COMPACT_ATOMS: atom_id res chain seq x y z
N MET A 1 12.50 6.26 -47.53
CA MET A 1 11.98 5.34 -46.49
C MET A 1 12.77 5.40 -45.18
N ALA A 2 14.11 5.48 -45.20
CA ALA A 2 14.95 5.53 -44.00
C ALA A 2 14.55 6.62 -42.96
N ASN A 3 14.30 7.86 -43.40
CA ASN A 3 13.94 8.94 -42.46
C ASN A 3 12.58 8.72 -41.76
N LYS A 4 11.63 8.04 -42.42
CA LYS A 4 10.33 7.68 -41.80
C LYS A 4 10.51 6.58 -40.74
N ILE A 5 11.37 5.59 -41.01
CA ILE A 5 11.69 4.50 -40.07
C ILE A 5 12.41 5.06 -38.83
N ILE A 6 13.38 5.96 -39.02
CA ILE A 6 14.11 6.61 -37.92
C ILE A 6 13.15 7.44 -37.05
N ALA A 7 12.25 8.22 -37.65
CA ALA A 7 11.26 9.00 -36.90
C ALA A 7 10.31 8.11 -36.07
N ILE A 8 9.89 6.96 -36.61
CA ILE A 8 9.05 5.99 -35.89
C ILE A 8 9.81 5.38 -34.70
N ILE A 9 11.06 4.98 -34.88
CA ILE A 9 11.90 4.40 -33.81
C ILE A 9 12.13 5.44 -32.70
N ILE A 10 12.39 6.69 -33.06
CA ILE A 10 12.57 7.78 -32.09
C ILE A 10 11.27 8.04 -31.31
N GLY A 11 10.11 8.06 -31.98
CA GLY A 11 8.81 8.20 -31.32
C GLY A 11 8.52 7.05 -30.35
N LEU A 12 8.79 5.80 -30.74
CA LEU A 12 8.68 4.63 -29.86
C LEU A 12 9.61 4.72 -28.64
N LEU A 13 10.81 5.27 -28.81
CA LEU A 13 11.74 5.48 -27.71
C LEU A 13 11.20 6.50 -26.70
N ILE A 14 10.48 7.53 -27.15
CA ILE A 14 9.84 8.51 -26.25
C ILE A 14 8.67 7.89 -25.50
N LEU A 15 7.84 7.09 -26.18
CA LEU A 15 6.71 6.39 -25.54
C LEU A 15 7.15 5.39 -24.47
N THR A 16 8.26 4.69 -24.69
CA THR A 16 8.80 3.70 -23.74
C THR A 16 9.54 4.35 -22.57
N THR A 17 10.04 5.57 -22.75
CA THR A 17 10.75 6.36 -21.72
C THR A 17 9.85 7.34 -20.97
N MET A 18 8.56 7.42 -21.35
CA MET A 18 7.49 8.04 -20.60
C MET A 18 6.88 7.01 -19.64
N PRO A 19 7.28 6.99 -18.35
CA PRO A 19 6.66 6.14 -17.34
C PRO A 19 5.28 6.73 -16.98
N LEU A 20 4.37 6.75 -17.94
CA LEU A 20 2.98 7.03 -17.66
C LEU A 20 2.37 5.78 -17.01
N VAL A 21 1.66 6.02 -15.93
CA VAL A 21 1.16 4.97 -15.05
C VAL A 21 -0.26 4.65 -15.46
N LEU A 22 -0.53 3.38 -15.70
CA LEU A 22 -1.90 2.88 -15.70
C LEU A 22 -2.35 2.82 -14.25
N ALA A 23 -3.60 3.21 -13.98
CA ALA A 23 -4.23 3.05 -12.67
C ALA A 23 -4.50 1.57 -12.32
N GLU A 24 -3.79 0.63 -12.96
CA GLU A 24 -4.06 -0.80 -13.07
C GLU A 24 -4.69 -1.36 -11.78
N GLU A 25 -5.92 -1.85 -11.94
CA GLU A 25 -6.88 -2.05 -10.84
C GLU A 25 -6.64 -3.30 -10.00
N ASN A 26 -5.74 -4.19 -10.43
CA ASN A 26 -5.53 -5.50 -9.82
C ASN A 26 -4.05 -5.74 -9.50
N SER A 27 -3.52 -5.04 -8.51
CA SER A 27 -2.32 -5.49 -7.80
C SER A 27 -2.71 -6.59 -6.80
N GLU A 28 -3.11 -7.75 -7.31
CA GLU A 28 -3.16 -8.96 -6.49
C GLU A 28 -1.74 -9.24 -5.98
N ILE A 29 -1.62 -9.51 -4.68
CA ILE A 29 -0.37 -10.01 -4.12
C ILE A 29 -0.19 -11.45 -4.63
N VAL A 30 0.48 -11.60 -5.77
CA VAL A 30 0.94 -12.89 -6.26
C VAL A 30 1.93 -13.46 -5.24
N VAL A 31 1.77 -14.70 -4.78
CA VAL A 31 2.63 -15.31 -3.76
C VAL A 31 3.85 -15.94 -4.44
N ASP A 32 4.98 -15.25 -4.46
CA ASP A 32 6.31 -15.76 -4.89
C ASP A 32 7.38 -15.06 -4.04
N SER A 33 8.07 -15.76 -3.15
CA SER A 33 8.93 -15.15 -2.12
C SER A 33 10.14 -14.35 -2.65
N ASN A 34 10.43 -14.37 -3.94
CA ASN A 34 11.57 -13.71 -4.55
C ASN A 34 11.31 -12.23 -4.89
N ILE A 35 12.38 -11.41 -4.88
CA ILE A 35 12.35 -10.10 -5.56
C ILE A 35 12.14 -10.39 -7.03
N THR A 36 10.97 -10.01 -7.52
CA THR A 36 10.56 -10.26 -8.90
C THR A 36 11.05 -9.11 -9.80
N PRO A 37 11.18 -9.34 -11.12
CA PRO A 37 11.32 -8.24 -12.08
C PRO A 37 10.19 -7.19 -11.99
N LEU A 38 9.07 -7.53 -11.36
CA LEU A 38 7.98 -6.60 -11.05
C LEU A 38 8.41 -5.56 -10.00
N ASP A 39 9.13 -5.98 -8.97
CA ASP A 39 9.63 -5.09 -7.91
C ASP A 39 10.63 -4.07 -8.47
N GLU A 40 11.47 -4.46 -9.42
CA GLU A 40 12.36 -3.53 -10.14
C GLU A 40 11.62 -2.50 -11.01
N ARG A 41 10.43 -2.83 -11.52
CA ARG A 41 9.58 -1.88 -12.26
C ARG A 41 8.82 -0.95 -11.33
N GLU A 42 8.37 -1.45 -10.19
CA GLU A 42 7.64 -0.66 -9.21
C GLU A 42 8.55 0.36 -8.51
N THR A 43 9.77 -0.03 -8.15
CA THR A 43 10.78 0.84 -7.53
C THR A 43 11.25 1.98 -8.44
N LYS A 44 11.30 1.75 -9.76
CA LYS A 44 11.54 2.84 -10.73
C LYS A 44 10.50 3.96 -10.62
N LEU A 45 9.25 3.63 -10.28
CA LEU A 45 8.22 4.64 -10.13
C LEU A 45 8.49 5.54 -8.93
N ILE A 46 8.93 4.97 -7.81
CA ILE A 46 9.17 5.70 -6.55
C ILE A 46 10.19 6.83 -6.74
N LEU A 47 11.16 6.64 -7.64
CA LEU A 47 12.17 7.66 -7.95
C LEU A 47 11.58 8.88 -8.70
N LEU A 48 10.38 8.75 -9.28
CA LEU A 48 9.69 9.80 -10.03
C LEU A 48 8.84 10.69 -9.10
N PRO A 49 8.51 11.93 -9.53
CA PRO A 49 7.57 12.78 -8.79
C PRO A 49 6.24 12.06 -8.55
N LEU A 50 5.66 12.15 -7.34
CA LEU A 50 4.42 11.48 -6.94
C LEU A 50 4.44 9.94 -7.01
N GLY A 51 5.53 9.33 -7.49
CA GLY A 51 5.58 7.89 -7.69
C GLY A 51 5.64 7.11 -6.37
N ALA A 52 6.27 7.69 -5.34
CA ALA A 52 6.24 7.16 -3.98
C ALA A 52 4.81 7.13 -3.43
N GLU A 53 4.07 8.24 -3.54
CA GLU A 53 2.66 8.34 -3.14
C GLU A 53 1.79 7.32 -3.86
N ILE A 54 1.94 7.19 -5.19
CA ILE A 54 1.19 6.19 -5.96
C ILE A 54 1.48 4.78 -5.46
N ARG A 55 2.75 4.40 -5.33
CA ARG A 55 3.13 3.04 -4.93
C ARG A 55 2.75 2.72 -3.49
N MET A 56 2.92 3.65 -2.56
CA MET A 56 2.49 3.47 -1.17
C MET A 56 0.95 3.36 -1.08
N THR A 57 0.20 4.18 -1.81
CA THR A 57 -1.28 4.08 -1.82
C THR A 57 -1.75 2.76 -2.47
N GLN A 58 -1.06 2.28 -3.51
CA GLN A 58 -1.34 0.97 -4.10
C GLN A 58 -1.05 -0.18 -3.12
N LEU A 59 0.06 -0.07 -2.36
CA LEU A 59 0.39 -1.03 -1.32
C LEU A 59 -0.66 -0.99 -0.18
N GLU A 60 -1.06 0.20 0.26
CA GLU A 60 -2.16 0.40 1.22
C GLU A 60 -3.43 -0.30 0.75
N LYS A 61 -3.85 -0.07 -0.51
CA LYS A 61 -5.02 -0.74 -1.11
C LYS A 61 -4.88 -2.27 -1.06
N SER A 62 -3.72 -2.78 -1.47
CA SER A 62 -3.47 -4.21 -1.56
C SER A 62 -3.48 -4.88 -0.18
N ILE A 63 -2.82 -4.27 0.81
CA ILE A 63 -2.81 -4.79 2.19
C ILE A 63 -4.22 -4.69 2.79
N THR A 64 -4.91 -3.56 2.65
CA THR A 64 -6.29 -3.38 3.15
C THR A 64 -7.21 -4.47 2.61
N ARG A 65 -7.14 -4.76 1.30
CA ARG A 65 -7.93 -5.85 0.71
C ARG A 65 -7.62 -7.21 1.36
N ASN A 66 -6.34 -7.53 1.56
CA ASN A 66 -5.96 -8.79 2.17
C ASN A 66 -6.35 -8.89 3.65
N VAL A 67 -6.32 -7.78 4.40
CA VAL A 67 -6.84 -7.72 5.77
C VAL A 67 -8.33 -8.05 5.79
N LEU A 68 -9.14 -7.34 4.98
CA LEU A 68 -10.59 -7.55 4.92
C LEU A 68 -10.97 -8.99 4.49
N ILE A 69 -10.23 -9.55 3.53
CA ILE A 69 -10.38 -10.96 3.14
C ILE A 69 -10.02 -11.89 4.31
N GLY A 70 -8.91 -11.62 5.01
CA GLY A 70 -8.47 -12.39 6.17
C GLY A 70 -9.48 -12.38 7.31
N GLU A 71 -10.04 -11.20 7.63
CA GLU A 71 -11.10 -11.05 8.63
C GLU A 71 -12.33 -11.88 8.26
N THR A 72 -12.75 -11.82 6.99
CA THR A 72 -13.88 -12.60 6.46
C THR A 72 -13.64 -14.11 6.60
N ILE A 73 -12.42 -14.57 6.33
CA ILE A 73 -12.02 -15.97 6.51
C ILE A 73 -12.11 -16.37 7.98
N LEU A 74 -11.54 -15.58 8.88
CA LEU A 74 -11.57 -15.87 10.33
C LEU A 74 -12.99 -15.86 10.88
N GLU A 75 -13.82 -14.90 10.50
CA GLU A 75 -15.21 -14.82 10.92
C GLU A 75 -16.01 -16.06 10.46
N THR A 76 -15.83 -16.47 9.21
CA THR A 76 -16.51 -17.65 8.65
C THR A 76 -16.06 -18.92 9.38
N LEU A 77 -14.75 -19.10 9.59
CA LEU A 77 -14.23 -20.25 10.32
C LEU A 77 -14.68 -20.29 11.79
N LYS A 78 -14.72 -19.15 12.49
CA LYS A 78 -15.23 -19.06 13.88
C LYS A 78 -16.72 -19.40 13.96
N THR A 79 -17.50 -19.00 12.96
CA THR A 79 -18.95 -19.21 12.91
C THR A 79 -19.27 -20.68 12.61
N ASN A 80 -18.59 -21.26 11.63
CA ASN A 80 -18.89 -22.61 11.14
C ASN A 80 -18.20 -23.70 11.97
N HIS A 81 -17.05 -23.40 12.60
CA HIS A 81 -16.19 -24.37 13.29
C HIS A 81 -15.68 -23.84 14.63
N THR A 82 -16.52 -23.92 15.67
CA THR A 82 -16.21 -23.39 17.01
C THR A 82 -15.04 -24.08 17.73
N ASN A 83 -14.55 -25.21 17.20
CA ASN A 83 -13.47 -26.02 17.76
C ASN A 83 -12.10 -25.76 17.13
N TYR A 84 -12.01 -24.91 16.10
CA TYR A 84 -10.72 -24.58 15.49
C TYR A 84 -9.95 -23.58 16.34
N ASP A 85 -8.67 -23.87 16.58
CA ASP A 85 -7.74 -22.90 17.14
C ASP A 85 -7.22 -21.98 16.03
N LEU A 86 -7.68 -20.73 16.06
CA LEU A 86 -7.33 -19.70 15.07
C LEU A 86 -6.33 -18.68 15.61
N THR A 87 -5.78 -18.89 16.81
CA THR A 87 -4.93 -17.94 17.53
C THR A 87 -3.74 -17.46 16.69
N GLU A 88 -3.05 -18.37 16.02
CA GLU A 88 -1.88 -18.01 15.20
C GLU A 88 -2.28 -17.27 13.91
N SER A 89 -3.44 -17.60 13.33
CA SER A 89 -3.97 -16.88 12.15
C SER A 89 -4.38 -15.46 12.50
N GLU A 90 -4.99 -15.26 13.67
CA GLU A 90 -5.32 -13.94 14.22
C GLU A 90 -4.08 -13.10 14.46
N LYS A 91 -3.02 -13.67 15.07
CA LYS A 91 -1.74 -12.97 15.26
C LYS A 91 -1.12 -12.56 13.93
N THR A 92 -1.13 -13.44 12.93
CA THR A 92 -0.60 -13.10 11.60
C THR A 92 -1.41 -11.97 10.95
N LEU A 93 -2.74 -12.00 11.06
CA LEU A 93 -3.60 -10.94 10.51
C LEU A 93 -3.41 -9.60 11.21
N ASN A 94 -3.38 -9.57 12.54
CA ASN A 94 -3.10 -8.35 13.30
C ASN A 94 -1.70 -7.79 12.98
N THR A 95 -0.71 -8.65 12.73
CA THR A 95 0.62 -8.20 12.31
C THR A 95 0.57 -7.54 10.93
N LEU A 96 -0.26 -8.06 10.01
CA LEU A 96 -0.49 -7.46 8.70
C LEU A 96 -1.16 -6.09 8.81
N GLU A 97 -2.09 -5.90 9.75
CA GLU A 97 -2.67 -4.58 10.06
C GLU A 97 -1.62 -3.58 10.59
N MET A 98 -0.68 -4.03 11.42
CA MET A 98 0.44 -3.18 11.83
C MET A 98 1.30 -2.73 10.63
N VAL A 99 1.49 -3.61 9.63
CA VAL A 99 2.17 -3.22 8.38
C VAL A 99 1.33 -2.20 7.61
N LEU A 100 0.00 -2.36 7.55
CA LEU A 100 -0.90 -1.39 6.94
C LEU A 100 -0.76 0.00 7.58
N GLU A 101 -0.75 0.07 8.91
CA GLU A 101 -0.58 1.33 9.62
C GLU A 101 0.79 1.96 9.37
N GLU A 102 1.86 1.17 9.26
CA GLU A 102 3.18 1.70 8.88
C GLU A 102 3.19 2.25 7.45
N VAL A 103 2.53 1.57 6.50
CA VAL A 103 2.39 2.09 5.12
C VAL A 103 1.68 3.44 5.12
N LYS A 104 0.56 3.58 5.86
CA LYS A 104 -0.19 4.85 5.96
C LYS A 104 0.61 5.99 6.60
N ASN A 105 1.47 5.66 7.56
CA ASN A 105 2.25 6.64 8.31
C ASN A 105 3.68 6.85 7.77
N THR A 106 4.02 6.24 6.62
CA THR A 106 5.35 6.42 6.03
C THR A 106 5.53 7.87 5.56
N ASN A 107 6.60 8.52 6.04
CA ASN A 107 6.96 9.86 5.58
C ASN A 107 7.44 9.82 4.13
N LEU A 108 6.72 10.48 3.22
CA LEU A 108 7.00 10.50 1.78
C LEU A 108 7.92 11.64 1.32
N GLU A 109 8.28 12.56 2.23
CA GLU A 109 9.10 13.74 1.92
C GLU A 109 10.61 13.51 2.10
N GLY A 110 11.03 12.27 2.36
CA GLY A 110 12.41 11.89 2.67
C GLY A 110 13.31 11.53 1.47
N ASP A 111 14.46 10.91 1.77
CA ASP A 111 15.37 10.41 0.74
C ASP A 111 14.69 9.34 -0.10
N LYS A 112 14.78 9.46 -1.43
CA LYS A 112 14.09 8.55 -2.36
C LYS A 112 14.64 7.13 -2.29
N ASN A 113 15.91 6.94 -1.93
CA ASN A 113 16.48 5.60 -1.81
C ASN A 113 15.97 4.92 -0.54
N GLU A 114 15.88 5.68 0.56
CA GLU A 114 15.22 5.22 1.79
C GLU A 114 13.75 4.86 1.54
N LEU A 115 13.01 5.66 0.77
CA LEU A 115 11.63 5.35 0.39
C LEU A 115 11.51 4.06 -0.44
N VAL A 116 12.42 3.84 -1.39
CA VAL A 116 12.48 2.59 -2.16
C VAL A 116 12.72 1.41 -1.21
N GLN A 117 13.64 1.57 -0.26
CA GLN A 117 13.94 0.54 0.73
C GLN A 117 12.73 0.23 1.62
N ILE A 118 12.09 1.26 2.19
CA ILE A 118 10.90 1.12 3.02
C ILE A 118 9.78 0.43 2.24
N PHE A 119 9.51 0.85 1.00
CA PHE A 119 8.49 0.23 0.16
C PHE A 119 8.74 -1.26 -0.06
N VAL A 120 9.97 -1.62 -0.45
CA VAL A 120 10.34 -3.02 -0.71
C VAL A 120 10.25 -3.86 0.57
N GLU A 121 10.68 -3.31 1.71
CA GLU A 121 10.57 -3.95 3.02
C GLU A 121 9.11 -4.22 3.40
N LEU A 122 8.25 -3.18 3.39
CA LEU A 122 6.83 -3.30 3.73
C LEU A 122 6.08 -4.25 2.80
N LYS A 123 6.35 -4.18 1.49
CA LYS A 123 5.72 -5.08 0.51
C LYS A 123 6.09 -6.54 0.76
N LYS A 124 7.38 -6.84 0.98
CA LYS A 124 7.83 -8.22 1.21
C LYS A 124 7.39 -8.75 2.57
N GLU A 125 7.32 -7.89 3.59
CA GLU A 125 6.73 -8.22 4.88
C GLU A 125 5.23 -8.58 4.75
N ALA A 126 4.43 -7.72 4.12
CA ALA A 126 3.01 -7.96 3.87
C ALA A 126 2.78 -9.26 3.08
N ARG A 127 3.59 -9.52 2.05
CA ARG A 127 3.52 -10.75 1.25
C ARG A 127 3.81 -11.99 2.08
N THR A 128 4.84 -11.94 2.93
CA THR A 128 5.21 -13.04 3.83
C THR A 128 4.06 -13.35 4.78
N LEU A 129 3.48 -12.32 5.41
CA LEU A 129 2.35 -12.48 6.33
C LEU A 129 1.11 -13.04 5.61
N CYS A 130 0.79 -12.57 4.40
CA CYS A 130 -0.30 -13.12 3.61
C CYS A 130 -0.09 -14.60 3.27
N ALA A 131 1.15 -15.00 2.96
CA ALA A 131 1.49 -16.39 2.68
C ALA A 131 1.39 -17.27 3.93
N GLN A 132 1.85 -16.78 5.08
CA GLN A 132 1.71 -17.44 6.38
C GLN A 132 0.23 -17.64 6.73
N PHE A 133 -0.58 -16.59 6.62
CA PHE A 133 -2.02 -16.63 6.88
C PHE A 133 -2.73 -17.67 6.01
N LYS A 134 -2.44 -17.69 4.71
CA LYS A 134 -2.97 -18.71 3.78
C LYS A 134 -2.56 -20.12 4.18
N THR A 135 -1.31 -20.31 4.62
CA THR A 135 -0.81 -21.63 5.05
C THR A 135 -1.52 -22.11 6.32
N GLN A 136 -1.81 -21.19 7.25
CA GLN A 136 -2.51 -21.48 8.50
C GLN A 136 -4.00 -21.79 8.27
N THR A 137 -4.66 -21.06 7.35
CA THR A 137 -6.12 -21.13 7.17
C THR A 137 -6.58 -22.09 6.09
N ASN A 138 -5.88 -22.23 4.96
CA ASN A 138 -6.32 -23.07 3.84
C ASN A 138 -6.66 -24.52 4.20
N PRO A 139 -5.90 -25.21 5.10
CA PRO A 139 -6.24 -26.58 5.52
C PRO A 139 -7.56 -26.69 6.29
N LEU A 140 -8.05 -25.58 6.85
CA LEU A 140 -9.26 -25.52 7.68
C LEU A 140 -10.52 -25.17 6.86
N ILE A 141 -10.35 -24.66 5.64
CA ILE A 141 -11.46 -24.16 4.81
C ILE A 141 -11.99 -25.29 3.91
N ASN A 142 -13.23 -25.72 4.14
CA ASN A 142 -13.93 -26.67 3.26
C ASN A 142 -14.65 -25.95 2.09
N GLN A 143 -15.31 -26.71 1.21
CA GLN A 143 -15.96 -26.12 0.03
C GLN A 143 -17.11 -25.16 0.38
N ASN A 144 -17.92 -25.48 1.40
CA ASN A 144 -19.01 -24.61 1.82
C ASN A 144 -18.48 -23.27 2.36
N ASP A 145 -17.40 -23.32 3.16
CA ASP A 145 -16.74 -22.12 3.66
C ASP A 145 -16.22 -21.26 2.50
N ARG A 146 -15.64 -21.87 1.45
CA ARG A 146 -15.16 -21.13 0.27
C ARG A 146 -16.28 -20.37 -0.44
N ASP A 147 -17.42 -21.02 -0.63
CA ASP A 147 -18.55 -20.41 -1.36
C ASP A 147 -19.14 -19.22 -0.57
N GLU A 148 -19.21 -19.35 0.76
CA GLU A 148 -19.62 -18.27 1.67
C GLU A 148 -18.61 -17.11 1.63
N ILE A 149 -17.31 -17.40 1.80
CA ILE A 149 -16.23 -16.41 1.75
C ILE A 149 -16.25 -15.65 0.42
N MET A 150 -16.35 -16.36 -0.71
CA MET A 150 -16.37 -15.74 -2.03
C MET A 150 -17.57 -14.81 -2.25
N THR A 151 -18.70 -15.13 -1.62
CA THR A 151 -19.90 -14.26 -1.67
C THR A 151 -19.66 -12.97 -0.88
N LYS A 152 -19.07 -13.05 0.32
CA LYS A 152 -18.74 -11.89 1.14
C LYS A 152 -17.66 -11.01 0.51
N ILE A 153 -16.63 -11.59 -0.11
CA ILE A 153 -15.52 -10.86 -0.76
C ILE A 153 -16.02 -9.94 -1.89
N LYS A 154 -17.01 -10.38 -2.69
CA LYS A 154 -17.56 -9.56 -3.77
C LYS A 154 -18.12 -8.22 -3.28
N THR A 155 -18.68 -8.19 -2.07
CA THR A 155 -19.22 -6.97 -1.44
C THR A 155 -18.10 -6.05 -0.93
N ILE A 156 -17.01 -6.63 -0.42
CA ILE A 156 -15.84 -5.88 0.07
C ILE A 156 -15.21 -5.04 -1.05
N ASP A 157 -15.07 -5.64 -2.23
CA ASP A 157 -14.46 -4.99 -3.39
C ASP A 157 -15.26 -3.77 -3.87
N SER A 158 -16.58 -3.73 -3.67
CA SER A 158 -17.44 -2.63 -4.14
C SER A 158 -17.51 -1.42 -3.20
N GLU A 159 -17.44 -1.61 -1.87
CA GLU A 159 -17.74 -0.51 -0.92
C GLU A 159 -16.49 0.03 -0.23
N TYR A 160 -15.64 -0.84 0.32
CA TYR A 160 -14.54 -0.40 1.19
C TYR A 160 -13.30 0.09 0.42
N LEU A 161 -13.01 -0.53 -0.72
CA LEU A 161 -11.82 -0.20 -1.51
C LEU A 161 -12.04 0.96 -2.49
N MET A 162 -13.27 1.47 -2.62
CA MET A 162 -13.61 2.52 -3.58
C MET A 162 -12.86 3.83 -3.29
N ASN A 163 -12.78 4.21 -2.01
CA ASN A 163 -12.07 5.44 -1.59
C ASN A 163 -10.58 5.38 -1.90
N ILE A 164 -9.91 4.28 -1.53
CA ILE A 164 -8.47 4.11 -1.82
C ILE A 164 -8.25 4.00 -3.33
N THR A 165 -9.13 3.31 -4.06
CA THR A 165 -9.08 3.22 -5.52
C THR A 165 -9.18 4.60 -6.17
N ASN A 166 -10.09 5.47 -5.69
CA ASN A 166 -10.21 6.83 -6.20
C ASN A 166 -8.97 7.68 -5.90
N LYS A 167 -8.38 7.54 -4.70
CA LYS A 167 -7.08 8.18 -4.37
C LYS A 167 -5.97 7.74 -5.31
N VAL A 168 -5.84 6.43 -5.57
CA VAL A 168 -4.85 5.91 -6.54
C VAL A 168 -5.09 6.52 -7.94
N ARG A 169 -6.34 6.54 -8.41
CA ARG A 169 -6.68 7.11 -9.73
C ARG A 169 -6.38 8.61 -9.81
N GLU A 170 -6.66 9.36 -8.75
CA GLU A 170 -6.31 10.79 -8.65
C GLU A 170 -4.81 11.00 -8.73
N LYS A 171 -4.02 10.30 -7.90
CA LYS A 171 -2.56 10.41 -7.90
C LYS A 171 -1.92 9.99 -9.23
N VAL A 172 -2.47 8.95 -9.87
CA VAL A 172 -2.05 8.54 -11.21
C VAL A 172 -2.35 9.61 -12.25
N ARG A 173 -3.53 10.25 -12.20
CA ARG A 173 -3.87 11.38 -13.10
C ARG A 173 -2.93 12.57 -12.87
N GLU A 174 -2.68 12.92 -11.62
CA GLU A 174 -1.76 13.99 -11.24
C GLU A 174 -0.34 13.74 -11.77
N HIS A 175 0.18 12.53 -11.55
CA HIS A 175 1.48 12.10 -12.07
C HIS A 175 1.53 12.13 -13.60
N ASN A 176 0.53 11.57 -14.27
CA ASN A 176 0.49 11.53 -15.73
C ASN A 176 0.40 12.93 -16.32
N ALA A 177 -0.35 13.84 -15.70
CA ALA A 177 -0.42 15.25 -16.09
C ALA A 177 0.94 15.94 -15.93
N LEU A 178 1.61 15.76 -14.79
CA LEU A 178 2.93 16.32 -14.54
C LEU A 178 3.98 15.81 -15.54
N ARG A 179 4.01 14.49 -15.80
CA ARG A 179 4.92 13.91 -16.79
C ARG A 179 4.62 14.44 -18.19
N THR A 180 3.35 14.52 -18.57
CA THR A 180 2.94 15.07 -19.87
C THR A 180 3.39 16.52 -20.01
N ARG A 181 3.22 17.35 -18.96
CA ARG A 181 3.68 18.74 -18.94
C ARG A 181 5.18 18.83 -19.20
N GLN A 182 5.98 18.07 -18.43
CA GLN A 182 7.45 18.05 -18.60
C GLN A 182 7.87 17.70 -20.04
N HIS A 183 7.15 16.80 -20.70
CA HIS A 183 7.44 16.45 -22.08
C HIS A 183 7.01 17.53 -23.08
N LEU A 184 5.86 18.16 -22.89
CA LEU A 184 5.40 19.26 -23.74
C LEU A 184 6.31 20.49 -23.60
N GLU A 185 6.80 20.79 -22.39
CA GLU A 185 7.78 21.85 -22.14
C GLU A 185 9.08 21.59 -22.91
N ARG A 186 9.59 20.35 -22.92
CA ARG A 186 10.78 19.97 -23.71
C ARG A 186 10.56 20.10 -25.21
N MET A 187 9.31 19.92 -25.66
CA MET A 187 8.93 20.13 -27.07
C MET A 187 8.77 21.62 -27.41
N GLY A 188 8.71 22.51 -26.42
CA GLY A 188 8.42 23.93 -26.60
C GLY A 188 6.97 24.22 -27.00
N ASP A 189 6.04 23.29 -26.71
CA ASP A 189 4.63 23.33 -27.14
C ASP A 189 3.71 22.92 -25.98
N LEU A 190 3.68 23.75 -24.93
CA LEU A 190 2.88 23.53 -23.72
C LEU A 190 1.38 23.61 -24.04
N ASP A 191 0.69 22.48 -23.85
CA ASP A 191 -0.75 22.34 -24.06
C ASP A 191 -1.47 22.18 -22.72
N GLU A 192 -1.78 23.30 -22.06
CA GLU A 192 -2.45 23.31 -20.75
C GLU A 192 -3.84 22.68 -20.80
N THR A 193 -4.49 22.65 -21.96
CA THR A 193 -5.80 22.01 -22.14
C THR A 193 -5.66 20.50 -21.97
N LEU A 194 -4.67 19.89 -22.64
CA LEU A 194 -4.38 18.47 -22.46
C LEU A 194 -4.00 18.13 -21.01
N ILE A 195 -3.19 18.97 -20.34
CA ILE A 195 -2.83 18.74 -18.94
C ILE A 195 -4.07 18.72 -18.04
N LYS A 196 -4.97 19.69 -18.21
CA LYS A 196 -6.22 19.76 -17.47
C LYS A 196 -7.14 18.56 -17.76
N GLU A 197 -7.26 18.16 -19.02
CA GLU A 197 -8.03 16.97 -19.40
C GLU A 197 -7.53 15.69 -18.72
N ILE A 198 -6.21 15.53 -18.56
CA ILE A 198 -5.61 14.38 -17.85
C ILE A 198 -5.94 14.44 -16.35
N GLN A 199 -5.78 15.60 -15.72
CA GLN A 199 -6.09 15.81 -14.29
C GLN A 199 -7.56 15.51 -13.99
N GLU A 200 -8.46 15.96 -14.85
CA GLU A 200 -9.91 15.73 -14.72
C GLU A 200 -10.31 14.30 -15.09
N GLY A 201 -9.42 13.50 -15.69
CA GLY A 201 -9.70 12.14 -16.16
C GLY A 201 -10.51 12.08 -17.46
N LYS A 202 -10.59 13.19 -18.21
CA LYS A 202 -11.22 13.26 -19.53
C LYS A 202 -10.33 12.69 -20.65
N ALA A 203 -9.01 12.74 -20.46
CA ALA A 203 -8.03 12.11 -21.34
C ALA A 203 -7.43 10.86 -20.67
N ASN A 204 -7.56 9.71 -21.33
CA ASN A 204 -6.91 8.48 -20.89
C ASN A 204 -5.46 8.39 -21.39
N LEU A 205 -4.74 7.35 -20.95
CA LEU A 205 -3.34 7.13 -21.30
C LEU A 205 -3.10 7.05 -22.82
N THR A 206 -3.96 6.32 -23.54
CA THR A 206 -3.83 6.13 -24.99
C THR A 206 -3.99 7.46 -25.72
N GLN A 207 -5.04 8.21 -25.41
CA GLN A 207 -5.30 9.54 -25.99
C GLN A 207 -4.16 10.53 -25.68
N THR A 208 -3.62 10.47 -24.47
CA THR A 208 -2.48 11.30 -24.05
C THR A 208 -1.24 11.00 -24.91
N ARG A 209 -0.94 9.71 -25.08
CA ARG A 209 0.18 9.26 -25.92
C ARG A 209 0.01 9.65 -27.38
N GLU A 210 -1.19 9.50 -27.94
CA GLU A 210 -1.49 9.89 -29.32
C GLU A 210 -1.29 11.39 -29.54
N LYS A 211 -1.80 12.24 -28.63
CA LYS A 211 -1.62 13.70 -28.70
C LYS A 211 -0.14 14.08 -28.61
N LEU A 212 0.61 13.47 -27.69
CA LEU A 212 2.06 13.67 -27.56
C LEU A 212 2.82 13.23 -28.82
N MET A 213 2.48 12.09 -29.40
CA MET A 213 3.13 11.58 -30.62
C MET A 213 2.84 12.47 -31.82
N LYS A 214 1.62 13.00 -31.93
CA LYS A 214 1.26 13.97 -32.97
C LYS A 214 2.08 15.25 -32.84
N LYS A 215 2.19 15.81 -31.63
CA LYS A 215 3.02 17.00 -31.36
C LYS A 215 4.50 16.72 -31.66
N PHE A 216 5.03 15.61 -31.16
CA PHE A 216 6.40 15.19 -31.44
C PHE A 216 6.67 15.01 -32.94
N GLY A 217 5.71 14.43 -33.68
CA GLY A 217 5.78 14.24 -35.12
C GLY A 217 5.92 15.54 -35.91
N GLY A 218 5.35 16.64 -35.40
CA GLY A 218 5.43 17.98 -35.97
C GLY A 218 6.78 18.69 -35.77
N LEU A 219 7.66 18.19 -34.91
CA LEU A 219 8.96 18.81 -34.65
C LEU A 219 9.97 18.60 -35.80
N THR A 220 10.96 19.51 -35.87
CA THR A 220 12.12 19.34 -36.76
C THR A 220 12.97 18.14 -36.35
N ASP A 221 13.70 17.55 -37.29
CA ASP A 221 14.54 16.38 -37.00
C ASP A 221 15.63 16.67 -35.95
N THR A 222 16.15 17.90 -35.92
CA THR A 222 17.11 18.35 -34.91
C THR A 222 16.48 18.36 -33.51
N ASN A 223 15.29 18.94 -33.36
CA ASN A 223 14.58 18.98 -32.08
C ASN A 223 14.18 17.58 -31.63
N LYS A 224 13.72 16.72 -32.55
CA LYS A 224 13.41 15.31 -32.27
C LYS A 224 14.61 14.57 -31.68
N LYS A 225 15.79 14.71 -32.31
CA LYS A 225 17.05 14.09 -31.84
C LYS A 225 17.48 14.62 -30.47
N GLN A 226 17.36 15.92 -30.24
CA GLN A 226 17.71 16.53 -28.96
C GLN A 226 16.83 15.99 -27.82
N ILE A 227 15.51 16.03 -27.98
CA ILE A 227 14.55 15.54 -26.98
C ILE A 227 14.75 14.05 -26.72
N ALA A 228 14.97 13.25 -27.76
CA ALA A 228 15.24 11.82 -27.62
C ALA A 228 16.52 11.54 -26.83
N THR A 229 17.60 12.31 -27.09
CA THR A 229 18.87 12.18 -26.37
C THR A 229 18.72 12.55 -24.90
N GLN A 230 18.06 13.69 -24.60
CA GLN A 230 17.79 14.11 -23.23
C GLN A 230 16.96 13.06 -22.47
N THR A 231 15.87 12.59 -23.08
CA THR A 231 14.98 11.61 -22.46
C THR A 231 15.68 10.25 -22.24
N ARG A 232 16.54 9.84 -23.20
CA ARG A 232 17.37 8.65 -23.05
C ARG A 232 18.35 8.78 -21.89
N ASN A 233 19.04 9.92 -21.77
CA ASN A 233 20.02 10.15 -20.71
C ASN A 233 19.36 10.13 -19.32
N GLU A 234 18.21 10.79 -19.16
CA GLU A 234 17.42 10.74 -17.92
C GLU A 234 17.00 9.30 -17.57
N THR A 235 16.56 8.54 -18.57
CA THR A 235 16.16 7.14 -18.38
C THR A 235 17.33 6.29 -17.91
N ILE A 236 18.49 6.41 -18.55
CA ILE A 236 19.71 5.68 -18.17
C ILE A 236 20.13 6.04 -16.75
N GLN A 237 20.10 7.32 -16.38
CA GLN A 237 20.41 7.78 -15.03
C GLN A 237 19.46 7.17 -14.00
N ASN A 238 18.15 7.17 -14.26
CA ASN A 238 17.15 6.60 -13.37
C ASN A 238 17.31 5.07 -13.23
N ILE A 239 17.57 4.35 -14.34
CA ILE A 239 17.83 2.90 -14.31
C ILE A 239 19.08 2.60 -13.49
N THR A 240 20.16 3.36 -13.70
CA THR A 240 21.44 3.15 -12.99
C THR A 240 21.27 3.41 -11.49
N LYS A 241 20.58 4.49 -11.11
CA LYS A 241 20.24 4.79 -9.71
C LYS A 241 19.43 3.66 -9.09
N ASN A 242 18.34 3.23 -9.75
CA ASN A 242 17.49 2.16 -9.23
C ASN A 242 18.25 0.85 -9.04
N LYS A 243 19.08 0.47 -10.02
CA LYS A 243 19.90 -0.74 -9.95
C LYS A 243 20.83 -0.70 -8.74
N LYS A 244 21.54 0.41 -8.52
CA LYS A 244 22.45 0.58 -7.38
C LYS A 244 21.71 0.43 -6.05
N ILE A 245 20.51 1.01 -5.93
CA ILE A 245 19.68 0.90 -4.72
C ILE A 245 19.25 -0.55 -4.48
N MET A 246 18.75 -1.23 -5.52
CA MET A 246 18.32 -2.63 -5.42
C MET A 246 19.47 -3.57 -5.05
N ASP A 247 20.66 -3.35 -5.62
CA ASP A 247 21.87 -4.13 -5.29
C ASP A 247 22.28 -3.95 -3.81
N GLN A 248 21.99 -2.80 -3.20
CA GLN A 248 22.25 -2.54 -1.78
C GLN A 248 21.20 -3.18 -0.85
N ILE A 249 19.92 -3.15 -1.26
CA ILE A 249 18.81 -3.65 -0.45
C ILE A 249 18.80 -5.19 -0.43
N LYS A 250 18.92 -5.81 -1.61
CA LYS A 250 18.73 -7.26 -1.81
C LYS A 250 19.48 -8.15 -0.81
N PRO A 251 20.80 -7.99 -0.55
CA PRO A 251 21.53 -8.90 0.33
C PRO A 251 21.14 -8.81 1.81
N LYS A 252 20.53 -7.70 2.25
CA LYS A 252 20.16 -7.47 3.66
C LYS A 252 18.68 -7.66 3.95
N LEU A 253 17.88 -7.81 2.89
CA LEU A 253 16.43 -7.70 2.98
C LEU A 253 15.78 -8.87 3.72
N GLU A 254 16.18 -10.11 3.43
CA GLU A 254 15.52 -11.30 3.96
C GLU A 254 15.67 -11.44 5.47
N GLN A 255 16.90 -11.39 5.97
CA GLN A 255 17.15 -11.48 7.40
C GLN A 255 16.51 -10.31 8.16
N LYS A 256 16.58 -9.08 7.61
CA LYS A 256 16.00 -7.90 8.24
C LYS A 256 14.48 -8.03 8.36
N ILE A 257 13.80 -8.52 7.32
CA ILE A 257 12.34 -8.71 7.34
C ILE A 257 11.95 -9.79 8.35
N MET A 258 12.63 -10.94 8.35
CA MET A 258 12.31 -12.00 9.31
C MET A 258 12.48 -11.53 10.75
N ASN A 259 13.55 -10.80 11.03
CA ASN A 259 13.76 -10.19 12.34
C ASN A 259 12.64 -9.19 12.68
N LYS A 260 12.23 -8.32 11.73
CA LYS A 260 11.17 -7.33 11.95
C LYS A 260 9.82 -7.98 12.23
N ILE A 261 9.45 -9.02 11.46
CA ILE A 261 8.23 -9.81 11.69
C ILE A 261 8.27 -10.43 13.09
N GLN A 262 9.39 -11.07 13.45
CA GLN A 262 9.54 -11.72 14.74
C GLN A 262 9.46 -10.72 15.90
N THR A 263 10.06 -9.54 15.76
CA THR A 263 9.95 -8.45 16.73
C THR A 263 8.49 -8.02 16.90
N ARG A 264 7.75 -7.78 15.81
CA ARG A 264 6.32 -7.41 15.92
C ARG A 264 5.47 -8.47 16.58
N MET A 265 5.70 -9.74 16.24
CA MET A 265 4.99 -10.85 16.88
C MET A 265 5.27 -10.90 18.39
N CYS A 266 6.51 -10.62 18.81
CA CYS A 266 6.88 -10.50 20.22
C CYS A 266 6.19 -9.31 20.90
N ASP A 267 6.23 -8.13 20.27
CA ASP A 267 5.61 -6.91 20.78
C ASP A 267 4.09 -7.09 20.94
N MET A 268 3.44 -7.76 19.99
CA MET A 268 2.02 -8.06 20.06
C MET A 268 1.69 -9.07 21.16
N ASN A 269 2.47 -10.15 21.32
CA ASN A 269 2.29 -11.07 22.44
C ASN A 269 2.44 -10.33 23.79
N THR A 270 3.39 -9.41 23.89
CA THR A 270 3.58 -8.57 25.08
C THR A 270 2.36 -7.67 25.33
N TRP A 271 1.83 -7.03 24.28
CA TRP A 271 0.64 -6.19 24.39
C TRP A 271 -0.60 -7.00 24.80
N VAL A 272 -0.80 -8.19 24.22
CA VAL A 272 -1.91 -9.10 24.57
C VAL A 272 -1.81 -9.52 26.04
N GLN A 273 -0.64 -9.96 26.50
CA GLN A 273 -0.41 -10.34 27.91
C GLN A 273 -0.68 -9.17 28.88
N GLN A 274 -0.27 -7.96 28.51
CA GLN A 274 -0.56 -6.76 29.31
C GLN A 274 -2.06 -6.49 29.39
N LYS A 275 -2.79 -6.65 28.27
CA LYS A 275 -4.25 -6.48 28.24
C LYS A 275 -4.98 -7.55 29.06
N GLU A 276 -4.59 -8.81 28.94
CA GLU A 276 -5.13 -9.91 29.75
C GLU A 276 -4.93 -9.65 31.24
N THR A 277 -3.73 -9.21 31.63
CA THR A 277 -3.42 -8.85 33.02
C THR A 277 -4.30 -7.71 33.52
N GLN A 278 -4.53 -6.67 32.70
CA GLN A 278 -5.43 -5.57 33.05
C GLN A 278 -6.88 -6.04 33.23
N ILE A 279 -7.37 -6.92 32.33
CA ILE A 279 -8.71 -7.50 32.41
C ILE A 279 -8.83 -8.37 33.66
N GLN A 280 -7.85 -9.23 33.94
CA GLN A 280 -7.86 -10.11 35.10
C GLN A 280 -7.85 -9.30 36.41
N ASN A 281 -7.04 -8.25 36.49
CA ASN A 281 -7.03 -7.34 37.63
C ASN A 281 -8.39 -6.64 37.81
N ARG A 282 -9.03 -6.23 36.72
CA ARG A 282 -10.38 -5.65 36.75
C ARG A 282 -11.42 -6.68 37.23
N MET A 283 -11.35 -7.92 36.75
CA MET A 283 -12.25 -9.00 37.15
C MET A 283 -12.08 -9.36 38.63
N ASN A 284 -10.85 -9.44 39.13
CA ASN A 284 -10.58 -9.66 40.55
C ASN A 284 -11.16 -8.52 41.40
N ARG A 285 -10.98 -7.25 41.01
CA ARG A 285 -11.60 -6.11 41.70
C ARG A 285 -13.13 -6.20 41.74
N ILE A 286 -13.76 -6.61 40.64
CA ILE A 286 -15.22 -6.82 40.57
C ILE A 286 -15.64 -7.96 41.51
N ARG A 287 -14.90 -9.08 41.49
CA ARG A 287 -15.16 -10.23 42.37
C ARG A 287 -15.04 -9.84 43.85
N ASP A 288 -14.00 -9.10 44.23
CA ASP A 288 -13.79 -8.63 45.60
C ASP A 288 -14.91 -7.65 46.03
N ALA A 289 -15.35 -6.79 45.12
CA ALA A 289 -16.46 -5.87 45.34
C ALA A 289 -17.81 -6.60 45.56
N ILE A 290 -18.04 -7.70 44.84
CA ILE A 290 -19.23 -8.56 45.03
C ILE A 290 -19.15 -9.32 46.36
N ASN A 291 -17.99 -9.90 46.67
CA ASN A 291 -17.81 -10.75 47.84
C ASN A 291 -17.68 -9.96 49.16
N ASN A 292 -17.36 -8.66 49.09
CA ASN A 292 -17.22 -7.80 50.26
C ASN A 292 -17.99 -6.47 50.14
N PRO A 293 -19.34 -6.51 50.12
CA PRO A 293 -20.19 -5.34 49.85
C PRO A 293 -20.09 -4.24 50.92
N LYS A 294 -19.52 -4.54 52.10
CA LYS A 294 -19.32 -3.58 53.20
C LYS A 294 -18.30 -2.47 52.86
N ILE A 295 -17.44 -2.67 51.86
CA ILE A 295 -16.44 -1.66 51.44
C ILE A 295 -17.08 -0.59 50.51
N ILE A 296 -18.11 -0.93 49.74
CA ILE A 296 -18.77 0.00 48.80
C ILE A 296 -19.62 1.04 49.54
N ASN A 297 -20.26 0.67 50.66
CA ASN A 297 -21.05 1.61 51.47
C ASN A 297 -20.18 2.62 52.25
N LYS A 298 -18.90 2.33 52.50
CA LYS A 298 -18.00 3.28 53.18
C LYS A 298 -17.57 4.45 52.29
N ASN A 299 -17.37 4.21 50.99
CA ASN A 299 -17.00 5.26 50.02
C ASN A 299 -18.19 6.12 49.57
N LYS A 300 -19.41 5.56 49.47
CA LYS A 300 -20.61 6.37 49.24
C LYS A 300 -20.88 7.34 50.41
N ASN A 301 -20.66 6.89 51.66
CA ASN A 301 -20.83 7.75 52.83
C ASN A 301 -19.79 8.88 52.95
N MET A 302 -18.58 8.72 52.39
CA MET A 302 -17.58 9.80 52.36
C MET A 302 -17.88 10.88 51.30
N GLN A 303 -18.51 10.53 50.16
CA GLN A 303 -18.89 11.54 49.16
C GLN A 303 -20.15 12.34 49.57
N THR A 304 -21.09 11.74 50.30
CA THR A 304 -22.26 12.46 50.82
C THR A 304 -21.94 13.43 51.97
N GLN A 305 -20.80 13.28 52.64
CA GLN A 305 -20.38 14.22 53.70
C GLN A 305 -19.71 15.50 53.19
N ASN A 306 -19.37 15.59 51.89
CA ASN A 306 -18.65 16.74 51.33
C ASN A 306 -19.52 17.71 50.52
N ILE A 307 -20.84 17.49 50.43
CA ILE A 307 -21.79 18.37 49.72
C ILE A 307 -22.63 19.22 50.72
N GLY A 308 -22.53 18.95 52.02
CA GLY A 308 -23.33 19.63 53.06
C GLY A 308 -22.69 20.85 53.74
N GLY A 309 -21.49 21.27 53.33
CA GLY A 309 -20.70 22.28 54.06
C GLY A 309 -20.33 23.50 53.23
N ASN A 310 -21.32 24.21 52.67
CA ASN A 310 -21.15 25.59 52.20
C ASN A 310 -22.54 26.24 52.09
N ASN A 311 -23.06 26.68 53.23
CA ASN A 311 -24.13 27.68 53.34
C ASN A 311 -24.03 28.30 54.74
N GLN A 312 -23.10 29.25 54.88
CA GLN A 312 -23.14 30.39 55.79
C GLN A 312 -22.07 31.40 55.37
#